data_AF-A0A2W1ME94-F1
#
_entry.id   AF-A0A2W1ME94-F1
#
_cell.length_a   1.000
_cell.length_b   1.000
_cell.length_c   1.000
_cell.angle_alpha   90.00
_cell.angle_beta   90.00
_cell.angle_gamma   90.00
#
_symmetry.space_group_name_H-M   'P 1'
#
loop_
_entity.id
_entity.type
_entity.pdbx_description
1 polymer ?
#
loop_
_entity_poly.entity_id
_entity_poly.type
_entity_poly.pdbx_seq_one_letter_code
_entity_poly.pdbx_strand_id
1 'polypeptide(L)'
;MSTDTQQQRPHDLLERLDSRLNAVHMIASIIQDNAGRREGTPGPFLNDVREGALMDVMVDLCRSNQQDFWQLMKMGALPLWTR
;
A
#
# COMPACT_ATOMS: atom_id res chain seq x y z
N MET A 1 -12.89 -14.55 -28.24
CA MET A 1 -12.81 -14.70 -26.77
C MET A 1 -11.52 -14.10 -26.22
N SER A 2 -11.21 -12.84 -26.53
CA SER A 2 -9.92 -12.20 -26.14
C SER A 2 -10.07 -10.89 -25.37
N THR A 3 -11.29 -10.33 -25.29
CA THR A 3 -11.57 -9.05 -24.63
C THR A 3 -11.72 -9.21 -23.12
N ASP A 4 -12.32 -10.31 -22.67
CA ASP A 4 -12.66 -10.54 -21.25
C ASP A 4 -11.42 -10.71 -20.37
N THR A 5 -10.42 -11.47 -20.86
CA THR A 5 -9.13 -11.66 -20.16
C THR A 5 -8.27 -10.40 -20.13
N GLN A 6 -8.46 -9.49 -21.10
CA GLN A 6 -7.72 -8.24 -21.18
C GLN A 6 -8.30 -7.16 -20.25
N GLN A 7 -9.61 -7.23 -19.95
CA GLN A 7 -10.28 -6.37 -18.97
C GLN A 7 -10.14 -6.86 -17.53
N GLN A 8 -10.00 -8.18 -17.30
CA GLN A 8 -9.75 -8.74 -15.96
C GLN A 8 -8.41 -8.31 -15.38
N ARG A 9 -7.32 -8.34 -16.16
CA ARG A 9 -5.97 -7.96 -15.69
C ARG A 9 -5.84 -6.56 -15.07
N PRO A 10 -6.33 -5.47 -15.70
CA PRO A 10 -6.27 -4.14 -15.09
C PRO A 10 -7.18 -4.01 -13.87
N HIS A 11 -8.31 -4.73 -13.84
CA HIS A 11 -9.19 -4.75 -12.66
C HIS A 11 -8.50 -5.42 -11.47
N ASP A 12 -7.89 -6.59 -11.67
CA ASP A 12 -7.12 -7.29 -10.63
C ASP A 12 -5.92 -6.47 -10.14
N LEU A 13 -5.32 -5.64 -10.99
CA LEU A 13 -4.26 -4.70 -10.59
C LEU A 13 -4.81 -3.56 -9.72
N LEU A 14 -5.95 -2.99 -10.09
CA LEU A 14 -6.60 -1.93 -9.33
C LEU A 14 -7.06 -2.42 -7.95
N GLU A 15 -7.67 -3.60 -7.86
CA GLU A 15 -8.07 -4.18 -6.57
C GLU A 15 -6.87 -4.44 -5.65
N ARG A 16 -5.76 -4.96 -6.19
CA ARG A 16 -4.52 -5.15 -5.43
C ARG A 16 -3.89 -3.83 -4.99
N LEU A 17 -3.97 -2.79 -5.81
CA LEU A 17 -3.51 -1.44 -5.47
C LEU A 17 -4.32 -0.86 -4.31
N ASP A 18 -5.65 -0.92 -4.41
CA ASP A 18 -6.55 -0.39 -3.38
C ASP A 18 -6.39 -1.15 -2.06
N SER A 19 -6.38 -2.50 -2.11
CA SER A 19 -6.20 -3.35 -0.94
C SER A 19 -4.89 -3.05 -0.20
N ARG A 20 -3.76 -2.90 -0.91
CA ARG A 20 -2.48 -2.57 -0.28
C ARG A 20 -2.43 -1.13 0.23
N LEU A 21 -3.07 -0.18 -0.46
CA LEU A 21 -3.18 1.19 0.05
C LEU A 21 -3.95 1.23 1.37
N ASN A 22 -5.05 0.49 1.47
CA ASN A 22 -5.82 0.35 2.71
C ASN A 22 -4.99 -0.28 3.84
N ALA A 23 -4.18 -1.31 3.54
CA ALA A 23 -3.27 -1.90 4.51
C ALA A 23 -2.19 -0.91 4.99
N VAL A 24 -1.60 -0.12 4.08
CA VAL A 24 -0.64 0.93 4.42
C VAL A 24 -1.26 1.98 5.34
N HIS A 25 -2.47 2.46 5.03
CA HIS A 25 -3.18 3.41 5.89
C HIS A 25 -3.43 2.84 7.30
N MET A 26 -3.85 1.58 7.40
CA MET A 26 -4.08 0.92 8.68
C MET A 26 -2.80 0.83 9.52
N ILE A 27 -1.70 0.40 8.90
CA ILE A 27 -0.40 0.27 9.58
C ILE A 27 0.11 1.66 10.03
N ALA A 28 0.00 2.68 9.17
CA ALA A 28 0.38 4.04 9.50
C ALA A 28 -0.40 4.57 10.72
N SER A 29 -1.72 4.35 10.76
CA SER A 29 -2.55 4.73 11.92
C SER A 29 -2.11 4.01 13.20
N ILE A 30 -1.81 2.70 13.13
CA ILE A 30 -1.32 1.94 14.30
C ILE A 30 0.00 2.50 14.82
N ILE A 31 0.94 2.83 13.93
CA ILE A 31 2.25 3.38 14.30
C ILE A 31 2.07 4.78 14.91
N GLN A 32 1.24 5.63 14.30
CA GLN A 32 0.95 6.96 14.80
C GLN A 32 0.28 6.92 16.19
N ASP A 33 -0.70 6.03 16.39
CA ASP A 33 -1.33 5.80 17.69
C ASP A 33 -0.33 5.27 18.72
N ASN A 34 0.58 4.38 18.33
CA ASN A 34 1.63 3.85 19.21
C ASN A 34 2.60 4.95 19.64
N ALA A 35 3.04 5.80 18.70
CA ALA A 35 3.93 6.92 18.97
C ALA A 35 3.28 7.97 19.88
N GLY A 36 2.02 8.32 19.61
CA GLY A 36 1.28 9.31 20.40
C GLY A 36 1.01 8.90 21.85
N ARG A 37 1.07 7.61 22.18
CA ARG A 37 0.83 7.11 23.54
C ARG A 37 2.12 6.83 24.34
N ARG A 38 3.31 6.89 23.72
CA ARG A 38 4.60 6.67 24.41
C ARG A 38 4.92 7.76 25.44
N GLU A 39 4.42 8.98 25.26
CA GLU A 39 4.64 10.05 26.24
C GLU A 39 3.71 9.88 27.46
N GLY A 40 4.29 9.52 28.61
CA GLY A 40 3.64 9.60 29.92
C GLY A 40 2.54 8.59 30.23
N THR A 41 2.18 7.70 29.30
CA THR A 41 1.11 6.71 29.52
C THR A 41 1.71 5.31 29.71
N PRO A 42 1.45 4.60 30.82
CA PRO A 42 1.82 3.19 30.94
C PRO A 42 0.74 2.32 30.28
N GLY A 43 1.08 1.65 29.18
CA GLY A 43 0.17 0.78 28.44
C GLY A 43 0.91 -0.27 27.63
N PRO A 44 0.20 -1.28 27.07
CA PRO A 44 0.82 -2.25 26.18
C PRO A 44 1.09 -1.61 24.81
N PHE A 45 2.25 -0.98 24.67
CA PHE A 45 2.71 -0.44 23.40
C PHE A 45 3.44 -1.50 22.59
N LEU A 46 3.45 -1.32 21.28
CA LEU A 46 4.44 -2.00 20.45
C LEU A 46 5.81 -1.52 20.91
N ASN A 47 6.65 -2.48 21.29
CA ASN A 47 8.06 -2.22 21.52
C ASN A 47 8.75 -1.89 20.21
N ASP A 48 9.99 -1.38 20.29
CA ASP A 48 10.77 -0.97 19.13
C ASP A 48 10.92 -2.08 18.08
N VAL A 49 10.98 -3.35 18.51
CA VAL A 49 11.10 -4.50 17.61
C VAL A 49 9.84 -4.69 16.76
N ARG A 50 8.65 -4.64 17.39
CA ARG A 50 7.38 -4.81 16.68
C ARG A 50 7.06 -3.61 15.80
N GLU A 51 7.38 -2.41 16.28
CA GLU A 51 7.24 -1.18 15.51
C GLU A 51 8.15 -1.17 14.28
N GLY A 52 9.41 -1.58 14.44
CA GLY A 52 10.34 -1.78 13.32
C GLY A 52 9.82 -2.79 12.30
N ALA A 53 9.30 -3.92 12.75
CA ALA A 53 8.71 -4.92 11.85
C ALA A 53 7.50 -4.38 11.06
N LEU A 54 6.66 -3.53 11.66
CA LEU A 54 5.55 -2.88 10.96
C LEU A 54 6.04 -1.85 9.94
N MET A 55 7.10 -1.10 10.26
CA MET A 55 7.72 -0.17 9.32
C MET A 55 8.31 -0.91 8.11
N ASP A 56 8.99 -2.04 8.32
CA ASP A 56 9.51 -2.87 7.23
C ASP A 56 8.39 -3.38 6.31
N VAL A 57 7.30 -3.90 6.90
CA VAL A 57 6.11 -4.33 6.13
C VAL A 57 5.51 -3.16 5.35
N MET A 58 5.43 -1.97 5.93
CA MET A 58 4.93 -0.77 5.26
C MET A 58 5.80 -0.39 4.05
N VAL A 59 7.13 -0.48 4.17
CA VAL A 59 8.06 -0.23 3.07
C VAL A 59 7.84 -1.23 1.93
N ASP A 60 7.71 -2.51 2.24
CA ASP A 60 7.49 -3.56 1.24
C ASP A 60 6.13 -3.43 0.53
N LEU A 61 5.08 -3.08 1.28
CA LEU A 61 3.77 -2.78 0.72
C LEU A 61 3.83 -1.59 -0.22
N CYS A 62 4.45 -0.48 0.19
CA CYS A 62 4.62 0.71 -0.66
C CYS A 62 5.40 0.42 -1.93
N ARG A 63 6.50 -0.35 -1.84
CA ARG A 63 7.31 -0.73 -3.01
C ARG A 63 6.50 -1.60 -3.98
N SER A 64 5.79 -2.59 -3.47
CA SER A 64 4.94 -3.46 -4.27
C SER A 64 3.77 -2.68 -4.91
N ASN A 65 3.21 -1.72 -4.18
CA ASN A 65 2.16 -0.85 -4.68
C ASN A 65 2.66 0.04 -5.83
N GLN A 66 3.87 0.61 -5.69
CA GLN A 66 4.50 1.40 -6.73
C GLN A 66 4.76 0.56 -8.00
N GLN A 67 5.19 -0.68 -7.87
CA GLN A 67 5.42 -1.58 -9.00
C GLN A 67 4.13 -1.84 -9.79
N ASP A 68 3.04 -2.19 -9.11
CA ASP A 68 1.76 -2.46 -9.76
C ASP A 68 1.15 -1.19 -10.36
N PHE A 69 1.38 -0.01 -9.78
CA PHE A 69 1.00 1.27 -10.37
C PHE A 69 1.74 1.51 -11.69
N TRP A 70 3.06 1.25 -11.73
CA TRP A 70 3.83 1.36 -12.98
C TRP A 70 3.39 0.34 -14.03
N GLN A 71 3.00 -0.87 -13.62
CA GLN A 71 2.43 -1.85 -14.54
C GLN A 71 1.11 -1.34 -15.13
N LEU A 72 0.22 -0.79 -14.29
CA LEU A 72 -1.04 -0.17 -14.74
C LEU A 72 -0.77 0.95 -15.75
N MET A 73 0.18 1.84 -15.46
CA MET A 73 0.56 2.94 -16.36
C MET A 73 1.09 2.44 -17.71
N LYS A 74 1.90 1.37 -17.72
CA LYS A 74 2.41 0.74 -18.94
C LYS A 74 1.32 0.02 -19.74
N MET A 75 0.38 -0.64 -19.07
CA MET A 75 -0.77 -1.29 -19.70
C MET A 75 -1.77 -0.26 -20.25
N GLY A 76 -1.89 0.87 -19.56
CA GLY A 76 -2.80 1.93 -19.90
C GLY A 76 -2.42 2.64 -21.18
N ALA A 77 -1.13 2.93 -21.42
CA ALA A 77 -0.69 3.90 -22.44
C ALA A 77 -1.73 5.04 -22.58
N LEU A 78 -2.26 5.50 -21.45
CA LEU A 78 -3.19 6.61 -21.41
C LEU A 78 -2.36 7.77 -21.94
N PRO A 79 -2.87 8.53 -22.92
CA PRO A 79 -2.14 9.64 -23.49
C PRO A 79 -2.11 10.76 -22.45
N LEU A 80 -1.31 10.59 -21.40
CA LEU A 80 -1.13 11.62 -20.38
C LEU A 80 -0.26 12.76 -20.91
N TRP A 81 0.22 12.66 -22.16
CA TRP A 81 1.07 13.66 -22.82
C TRP A 81 0.82 13.74 -24.34
N THR A 82 -0.44 13.73 -24.80
CA THR A 82 -0.75 14.34 -26.12
C THR A 82 -1.46 15.66 -25.88
N ARG A 83 -0.65 16.72 -25.86
CA ARG A 83 -1.10 18.09 -26.03
C ARG A 83 -0.66 18.56 -27.41
#